data_AF-K7KBR0-F1
#
_entry.id   AF-K7KBR0-F1
#
_cell.length_a   1.000
_cell.length_b   1.000
_cell.length_c   1.000
_cell.angle_alpha   90.00
_cell.angle_beta   90.00
_cell.angle_gamma   90.00
#
_symmetry.space_group_name_H-M   'P 1'
#
loop_
_entity.id
_entity.type
_entity.pdbx_description
1 polymer ?
#
loop_
_entity_poly.entity_id
_entity_poly.type
_entity_poly.pdbx_seq_one_letter_code
_entity_poly.pdbx_strand_id
1 'polypeptide(L)'
;MALWFVILLTLFAIGESQSTMSFNQADLQAAMADMRSLSYYGFVILLKILNSQPNSLQNNDLTFLMPNDGELSQFSIALDQLHDFILSHSIPTPLVLSHLLHFPNGSVVSL
;
A
#
# COMPACT_ATOMS: atom_id res chain seq x y z
N MET A 1 19.66 -32.62 13.55
CA MET A 1 18.90 -32.11 12.38
C MET A 1 17.54 -31.52 12.76
N ALA A 2 16.78 -32.07 13.72
CA ALA A 2 15.43 -31.57 14.06
C ALA A 2 15.39 -30.17 14.71
N LEU A 3 16.38 -29.81 15.53
CA LEU A 3 16.45 -28.50 16.21
C LEU A 3 16.46 -27.31 15.24
N TRP A 4 17.06 -27.46 14.06
CA TRP A 4 17.12 -26.40 13.05
C TRP A 4 15.75 -26.09 12.44
N PHE A 5 14.91 -27.12 12.26
CA PHE A 5 13.54 -26.95 11.77
C PHE A 5 12.68 -26.17 12.76
N VAL A 6 12.85 -26.40 14.07
CA VAL A 6 12.10 -25.66 15.11
C VAL A 6 12.48 -24.18 15.11
N ILE A 7 13.78 -23.86 14.98
CA ILE A 7 14.26 -22.47 14.90
C ILE A 7 13.68 -21.78 13.65
N LEU A 8 13.70 -22.44 12.49
CA LEU A 8 13.13 -21.92 11.26
C LEU A 8 11.61 -21.68 11.39
N LEU A 9 10.88 -22.59 12.03
CA LEU A 9 9.45 -22.44 12.30
C LEU A 9 9.15 -21.28 13.26
N THR A 10 9.96 -21.10 14.31
CA THR A 10 9.79 -19.95 15.22
C THR A 10 10.07 -18.62 14.53
N LEU A 11 11.08 -18.54 13.67
CA LEU A 11 11.37 -17.33 12.88
C LEU A 11 10.22 -16.98 11.94
N PHE A 12 9.56 -17.98 11.35
CA PHE A 12 8.43 -17.76 10.46
C PHE A 12 7.16 -17.35 11.22
N ALA A 13 6.95 -17.88 12.43
CA ALA A 13 5.81 -17.52 13.27
C ALA A 13 5.89 -16.09 13.84
N ILE A 14 7.10 -15.51 13.95
CA ILE A 14 7.28 -14.13 14.44
C ILE A 14 6.94 -13.08 13.35
N GLY A 15 6.71 -13.50 12.11
CA GLY A 15 6.40 -12.61 10.98
C GLY A 15 4.96 -12.08 10.94
N GLU A 16 4.12 -12.36 11.93
CA GLU A 16 2.81 -11.74 12.05
C GLU A 16 2.95 -10.28 12.54
N SER A 17 3.42 -9.39 11.66
CA SER A 17 3.14 -7.96 11.84
C SER A 17 1.67 -7.74 11.51
N GLN A 18 0.82 -8.11 12.46
CA GLN A 18 -0.54 -7.64 12.56
C GLN A 18 -0.45 -6.13 12.84
N SER A 19 -0.27 -5.32 11.79
CA SER A 19 -0.67 -3.92 11.87
C SER A 19 -2.19 -3.90 11.96
N THR A 20 -2.75 -4.21 13.13
CA THR A 20 -4.15 -3.88 13.47
C THR A 20 -4.29 -2.40 13.78
N MET A 21 -3.32 -1.58 13.38
CA MET A 21 -3.33 -0.15 13.65
C MET A 21 -4.10 0.48 12.50
N SER A 22 -5.38 0.77 12.75
CA SER A 22 -6.20 1.67 11.95
C SER A 22 -5.30 2.68 11.24
N PHE A 23 -5.19 2.60 9.91
CA PHE A 23 -4.34 3.47 9.11
C PHE A 23 -4.47 4.91 9.59
N ASN A 24 -3.44 5.42 10.28
CA ASN A 24 -3.55 6.71 10.94
C ASN A 24 -3.30 7.82 9.93
N GLN A 25 -3.87 8.99 10.17
CA GLN A 25 -3.51 10.20 9.43
C GLN A 25 -2.00 10.50 9.50
N ALA A 26 -1.31 10.03 10.55
CA ALA A 26 0.14 10.11 10.66
C ALA A 26 0.85 9.20 9.63
N ASP A 27 0.36 7.97 9.44
CA ASP A 27 0.93 6.99 8.50
C ASP A 27 0.74 7.46 7.06
N LEU A 28 -0.44 8.01 6.74
CA LEU A 28 -0.69 8.65 5.44
C LEU A 28 0.27 9.80 5.17
N GLN A 29 0.52 10.65 6.16
CA GLN A 29 1.44 11.78 6.02
C GLN A 29 2.88 11.32 5.82
N ALA A 30 3.30 10.27 6.52
CA ALA A 30 4.61 9.65 6.33
C ALA A 30 4.73 9.06 4.91
N ALA A 31 3.72 8.32 4.45
CA ALA A 31 3.67 7.78 3.09
C ALA A 31 3.69 8.88 2.02
N MET A 32 2.93 9.96 2.21
CA MET A 32 2.98 11.12 1.31
C MET A 32 4.35 11.83 1.34
N ALA A 33 5.03 11.87 2.49
CA ALA A 33 6.37 12.44 2.57
C ALA A 33 7.39 11.59 1.79
N ASP A 34 7.28 10.27 1.89
CA ASP A 34 8.11 9.33 1.14
C ASP A 34 7.86 9.45 -0.38
N MET A 35 6.60 9.47 -0.80
CA MET A 35 6.20 9.71 -2.20
C MET A 35 6.80 11.01 -2.78
N ARG A 36 6.80 12.10 -2.00
CA ARG A 36 7.40 13.38 -2.43
C ARG A 36 8.92 13.28 -2.58
N SER A 37 9.58 12.46 -1.76
CA SER A 37 11.02 12.24 -1.85
C SER A 37 11.40 11.52 -3.16
N LEU A 38 10.48 10.69 -3.67
CA LEU A 38 10.59 9.97 -4.94
C LEU A 38 9.95 10.71 -6.12
N SER A 39 9.57 11.98 -5.95
CA SER A 39 8.98 12.84 -6.99
C SER A 39 7.61 12.40 -7.54
N TYR A 40 6.82 11.63 -6.78
CA TYR A 40 5.43 11.30 -7.11
C TYR A 40 4.46 12.43 -6.70
N TYR A 41 4.65 13.63 -7.23
CA TYR A 41 3.91 14.82 -6.78
C TYR A 41 2.43 14.76 -7.14
N GLY A 42 2.11 14.28 -8.34
CA GLY A 42 0.73 14.21 -8.82
C GLY A 42 -0.12 13.29 -7.95
N PHE A 43 0.40 12.11 -7.62
CA PHE A 43 -0.31 11.15 -6.77
C PHE A 43 -0.53 11.69 -5.36
N VAL A 44 0.45 12.39 -4.79
CA VAL A 44 0.33 13.06 -3.48
C VAL A 44 -0.74 14.15 -3.50
N ILE A 45 -0.84 14.93 -4.58
CA ILE A 45 -1.89 15.96 -4.72
C ILE A 45 -3.28 15.29 -4.71
N LEU A 46 -3.45 14.19 -5.44
CA LEU A 46 -4.69 13.43 -5.47
C LEU A 46 -5.05 12.86 -4.09
N LEU A 47 -4.08 12.27 -3.39
CA LEU A 47 -4.28 11.79 -2.02
C LEU A 47 -4.68 12.91 -1.06
N LYS A 48 -4.10 14.11 -1.22
CA LYS A 48 -4.45 15.27 -0.39
C LYS A 48 -5.87 15.77 -0.66
N ILE A 49 -6.31 15.78 -1.92
CA ILE A 49 -7.70 16.11 -2.28
C ILE A 49 -8.64 15.09 -1.66
N LEU A 50 -8.36 13.79 -1.82
CA LEU A 50 -9.19 12.72 -1.26
C LEU A 50 -9.24 12.77 0.27
N ASN A 51 -8.10 12.99 0.94
CA ASN A 51 -8.02 13.11 2.39
C ASN A 51 -8.79 14.33 2.96
N SER A 52 -8.99 15.38 2.15
CA SER A 52 -9.80 16.53 2.54
C SER A 52 -11.31 16.26 2.54
N GLN A 53 -11.75 15.17 1.91
CA GLN A 53 -13.16 14.77 1.86
C GLN A 53 -13.51 13.88 3.07
N PRO A 54 -14.62 14.15 3.77
CA PRO A 54 -15.04 13.34 4.91
C PRO A 54 -15.27 11.89 4.50
N ASN A 55 -14.72 10.95 5.27
CA ASN A 55 -14.84 9.48 5.12
C ASN A 55 -14.04 8.81 3.98
N SER A 56 -13.08 9.49 3.34
CA SER A 56 -12.50 8.93 2.10
C SER A 56 -11.34 7.94 2.27
N LEU A 57 -10.58 8.02 3.37
CA LEU A 57 -9.40 7.16 3.61
C LEU A 57 -9.44 6.52 5.01
N GLN A 58 -10.64 6.26 5.53
CA GLN A 58 -10.83 5.70 6.87
C GLN A 58 -10.69 4.17 6.94
N ASN A 59 -10.44 3.50 5.82
CA ASN A 59 -10.63 2.05 5.76
C ASN A 59 -9.38 1.33 5.23
N ASN A 60 -8.80 0.50 6.11
CA ASN A 60 -7.79 -0.53 5.88
C ASN A 60 -6.36 -0.05 5.62
N ASP A 61 -5.39 -0.90 6.01
CA ASP A 61 -3.98 -0.72 5.71
C ASP A 61 -3.80 -0.74 4.19
N LEU A 62 -3.63 0.43 3.57
CA LEU A 62 -3.42 0.52 2.13
C LEU A 62 -1.93 0.65 1.84
N THR A 63 -1.42 -0.23 0.97
CA THR A 63 -0.14 0.02 0.29
C THR A 63 -0.44 0.69 -1.05
N PHE A 64 0.07 1.91 -1.25
CA PHE A 64 -0.15 2.63 -2.50
C PHE A 64 0.83 2.18 -3.58
N LEU A 65 0.30 1.77 -4.72
CA LEU A 65 1.04 1.60 -5.97
C LEU A 65 1.09 2.96 -6.66
N MET A 66 2.27 3.56 -6.73
CA MET A 66 2.43 4.95 -7.14
C MET A 66 2.70 5.02 -8.65
N PRO A 67 1.74 5.41 -9.50
CA PRO A 67 2.03 5.72 -10.89
C PRO A 67 2.91 6.96 -10.95
N ASN A 68 3.83 7.01 -11.91
CA ASN A 68 4.62 8.22 -12.12
C ASN A 68 3.73 9.36 -12.67
N ASP A 69 4.17 10.60 -12.52
CA ASP A 69 3.39 11.77 -12.96
C ASP A 69 3.06 11.75 -14.47
N GLY A 70 3.91 11.12 -15.29
CA GLY A 70 3.67 10.94 -16.72
C GLY A 70 2.52 9.96 -17.01
N GLU A 71 2.50 8.80 -16.36
CA GLU A 71 1.37 7.86 -16.40
C GLU A 71 0.10 8.49 -15.86
N LEU A 72 0.20 9.18 -14.71
CA LEU A 72 -0.93 9.83 -14.07
C LEU A 72 -1.60 10.85 -14.98
N SER A 73 -0.81 11.58 -15.78
CA SER A 73 -1.31 12.59 -16.72
C SER A 73 -2.15 12.04 -17.87
N GLN A 74 -2.07 10.73 -18.15
CA GLN A 74 -2.85 10.09 -19.20
C GLN A 74 -4.28 9.75 -18.75
N PHE A 75 -4.54 9.74 -17.43
CA PHE A 75 -5.85 9.44 -16.90
C PHE A 75 -6.72 10.70 -16.83
N SER A 76 -7.95 10.59 -17.34
CA SER A 76 -9.01 11.57 -17.09
C SER A 76 -9.78 11.17 -15.85
N ILE A 77 -9.43 11.74 -14.70
CA ILE A 77 -10.01 11.37 -13.40
C ILE A 77 -11.10 12.39 -13.04
N ALA A 78 -12.35 11.93 -12.96
CA ALA A 78 -13.43 12.74 -12.41
C ALA A 78 -13.36 12.74 -10.87
N LEU A 79 -13.72 13.86 -10.23
CA LEU A 79 -13.57 14.02 -8.78
C LEU A 79 -14.40 13.02 -7.97
N ASP A 80 -15.57 12.64 -8.48
CA ASP A 80 -16.45 11.61 -7.91
C ASP A 80 -15.87 10.19 -8.02
N GLN A 81 -14.95 9.97 -8.97
CA GLN A 81 -14.27 8.69 -9.19
C GLN A 81 -12.86 8.65 -8.55
N LEU A 82 -12.45 9.72 -7.87
CA LEU A 82 -11.11 9.83 -7.30
C LEU A 82 -10.84 8.73 -6.25
N HIS A 83 -11.85 8.43 -5.42
CA HIS A 83 -11.74 7.36 -4.43
C HIS A 83 -11.47 6.01 -5.09
N ASP A 84 -12.27 5.65 -6.10
CA ASP A 84 -12.13 4.40 -6.85
C ASP A 84 -10.79 4.34 -7.60
N PHE A 85 -10.35 5.47 -8.15
CA PHE A 85 -9.04 5.58 -8.81
C PHE A 85 -7.89 5.29 -7.83
N ILE A 86 -7.90 5.89 -6.64
CA ILE A 86 -6.87 5.63 -5.62
C ILE A 86 -6.93 4.18 -5.15
N LEU A 87 -8.13 3.61 -4.98
CA LEU A 87 -8.28 2.18 -4.65
C LEU A 87 -7.73 1.28 -5.74
N SER A 88 -7.94 1.60 -7.03
CA SER A 88 -7.35 0.84 -8.14
C SER A 88 -5.82 0.87 -8.17
N HIS A 89 -5.21 1.87 -7.53
CA HIS A 89 -3.77 2.04 -7.35
C HIS A 89 -3.34 1.77 -5.90
N SER A 90 -4.10 0.98 -5.14
CA SER A 90 -3.68 0.53 -3.82
C SER A 90 -4.00 -0.93 -3.60
N ILE A 91 -3.17 -1.58 -2.81
CA ILE A 91 -3.37 -2.95 -2.38
C ILE A 91 -3.90 -2.90 -0.95
N PRO A 92 -5.07 -3.50 -0.68
CA PRO A 92 -5.51 -3.80 0.67
C PRO A 92 -4.49 -4.76 1.32
N THR A 93 -3.73 -4.24 2.28
CA THR A 93 -2.84 -5.02 3.15
C THR A 93 -3.60 -5.34 4.46
N PRO A 94 -3.18 -6.34 5.27
CA PRO A 94 -1.84 -6.91 5.40
C PRO A 94 -1.51 -7.77 4.18
N LEU A 95 -0.29 -7.67 3.64
CA LEU A 95 0.23 -8.68 2.71
C LEU A 95 0.38 -10.00 3.46
N VAL A 96 -0.74 -10.68 3.72
CA VAL A 96 -0.70 -12.05 4.20
C VAL A 96 -0.04 -12.83 3.07
N LEU A 97 1.03 -13.55 3.38
CA LEU A 97 1.81 -14.31 2.40
C LEU A 97 0.91 -15.22 1.52
N SER A 98 -0.27 -15.60 2.02
CA SER A 98 -1.31 -16.33 1.28
C SER A 98 -1.84 -15.61 0.04
N HIS A 99 -1.89 -14.27 0.01
CA HIS A 99 -2.26 -13.50 -1.19
C HIS A 99 -1.10 -13.40 -2.19
N LEU A 100 0.16 -13.46 -1.71
CA LEU A 100 1.33 -13.51 -2.58
C LEU A 100 1.41 -14.83 -3.38
N LEU A 101 0.79 -15.92 -2.90
CA LEU A 101 0.73 -17.21 -3.61
C LEU A 101 -0.11 -17.18 -4.89
N HIS A 102 -0.93 -16.15 -5.11
CA HIS A 102 -1.64 -15.95 -6.38
C HIS A 102 -0.84 -15.12 -7.39
N PHE A 103 0.33 -14.60 -7.03
CA PHE A 103 1.22 -14.06 -8.06
C PHE A 103 1.71 -15.21 -8.94
N PRO A 104 1.56 -15.09 -10.27
CA PRO A 104 2.09 -16.11 -11.18
C PRO A 104 3.57 -16.29 -10.91
N ASN A 105 4.01 -17.57 -10.88
CA ASN A 105 5.39 -17.97 -10.67
C ASN A 105 6.34 -17.12 -11.52
N GLY A 106 7.02 -16.14 -10.91
CA GLY A 106 7.89 -15.20 -11.63
C GLY A 106 7.96 -13.78 -11.08
N SER A 107 7.05 -13.34 -10.21
CA SER A 107 7.20 -12.03 -9.56
C SER A 107 8.26 -12.09 -8.45
N VAL A 108 9.44 -11.57 -8.76
CA VAL A 108 10.46 -11.24 -7.76
C VAL A 108 9.99 -10.04 -6.94
N VAL A 109 9.63 -10.28 -5.69
CA VAL A 109 9.50 -9.21 -4.70
C VAL A 109 10.91 -8.84 -4.28
N SER A 110 11.44 -7.71 -4.76
CA SER A 110 12.67 -7.15 -4.21
C SER A 110 12.32 -6.53 -2.87
N LEU A 111 12.93 -7.07 -1.80
CA LEU A 111 12.99 -6.44 -0.48
C LEU A 111 13.78 -5.13 -0.55
#